data_AF-T2IGZ6-F1
#
_entry.id   AF-T2IGZ6-F1
#
_cell.length_a   1.000
_cell.length_b   1.000
_cell.length_c   1.000
_cell.angle_alpha   90.00
_cell.angle_beta   90.00
_cell.angle_gamma   90.00
#
_symmetry.space_group_name_H-M   'P 1'
#
loop_
_entity.id
_entity.type
_entity.pdbx_description
1 polymer ?
#
loop_
_entity_poly.entity_id
_entity_poly.type
_entity_poly.pdbx_seq_one_letter_code
_entity_poly.pdbx_strand_id
1 'polypeptide(L)'
;MPSRYSIIQYVPNPIADERINIGVLAFDENLVKVSFLKNWQRVKDFGGEKIDFLQDFAERMQVQANHGLLFPGDETNETPKQDR
;
A
#
# COMPACT_ATOMS: atom_id res chain seq x y z
N MET A 1 -13.47 -8.46 6.37
CA MET A 1 -12.47 -7.50 6.91
C MET A 1 -11.13 -7.96 6.36
N PRO A 2 -10.26 -7.05 5.90
CA PRO A 2 -8.93 -7.43 5.43
C PRO A 2 -8.21 -8.26 6.50
N SER A 3 -7.63 -9.39 6.12
CA SER A 3 -6.95 -10.31 7.04
C SER A 3 -5.43 -10.09 7.09
N ARG A 4 -4.88 -9.36 6.12
CA ARG A 4 -3.45 -9.06 5.98
C ARG A 4 -3.24 -7.56 5.77
N TYR A 5 -2.06 -7.07 6.16
CA TYR A 5 -1.64 -5.72 5.82
C TYR A 5 -0.14 -5.64 5.56
N SER A 6 0.24 -4.67 4.74
CA SER A 6 1.62 -4.27 4.46
C SER A 6 1.77 -2.77 4.67
N ILE A 7 2.88 -2.35 5.26
CA ILE A 7 3.22 -0.94 5.41
C ILE A 7 3.89 -0.45 4.13
N ILE A 8 3.49 0.72 3.64
CA ILE A 8 4.11 1.40 2.52
C ILE A 8 5.11 2.40 3.09
N GLN A 9 6.39 2.26 2.73
CA GLN A 9 7.48 3.09 3.22
C GLN A 9 8.13 3.88 2.09
N TYR A 10 8.48 5.13 2.38
CA TYR A 10 9.36 5.95 1.55
C TYR A 10 10.76 5.96 2.16
N VAL A 11 11.77 5.81 1.30
CA VAL A 11 13.18 5.69 1.66
C VAL A 11 13.97 6.76 0.88
N PRO A 12 14.08 8.00 1.39
CA PRO A 12 14.86 9.06 0.73
C PRO A 12 16.34 8.73 0.60
N ASN A 13 16.90 8.07 1.60
CA ASN A 13 18.32 7.72 1.65
C ASN A 13 18.51 6.25 2.06
N PRO A 14 18.72 5.34 1.09
CA PRO A 14 18.88 3.92 1.38
C PRO A 14 20.23 3.59 2.04
N ILE A 15 21.23 4.46 1.93
CA ILE A 15 22.55 4.24 2.54
C ILE A 15 22.49 4.52 4.06
N ALA A 16 21.80 5.59 4.44
CA ALA A 16 21.60 5.97 5.84
C ALA A 16 20.43 5.23 6.52
N ASP A 17 19.73 4.38 5.77
CA ASP A 17 18.51 3.68 6.19
C ASP A 17 17.38 4.60 6.66
N GLU A 18 17.32 5.81 6.10
CA GLU A 18 16.26 6.77 6.39
C GLU A 18 14.97 6.28 5.74
N ARG A 19 13.96 5.99 6.57
CA ARG A 19 12.66 5.51 6.11
C ARG A 19 11.51 6.12 6.90
N ILE A 20 10.41 6.38 6.22
CA ILE A 20 9.18 6.87 6.84
C ILE A 20 7.97 6.12 6.28
N ASN A 21 7.05 5.74 7.16
CA ASN A 21 5.78 5.12 6.76
C ASN A 21 4.88 6.19 6.14
N ILE A 22 4.38 5.93 4.93
CA ILE A 22 3.54 6.88 4.18
C ILE A 22 2.12 6.34 3.94
N GLY A 23 1.90 5.05 4.15
CA GLY A 23 0.59 4.44 4.00
C GLY A 23 0.54 2.99 4.45
N VAL A 24 -0.64 2.40 4.29
CA VAL A 24 -0.92 0.99 4.56
C VAL A 24 -1.74 0.42 3.39
N LEU A 25 -1.37 -0.80 2.99
CA LEU A 25 -2.14 -1.66 2.11
C LEU A 25 -2.76 -2.74 3.00
N ALA A 26 -4.08 -2.82 3.06
CA ALA A 26 -4.82 -3.87 3.76
C ALA A 26 -5.55 -4.72 2.72
N PHE A 27 -5.40 -6.04 2.79
CA PHE A 27 -5.97 -6.94 1.80
C PHE A 27 -6.44 -8.28 2.37
N ASP A 28 -7.37 -8.90 1.67
CA ASP A 28 -7.77 -10.31 1.78
C ASP A 28 -7.99 -10.89 0.38
N GLU A 29 -8.71 -12.01 0.24
CA GLU A 29 -8.99 -12.66 -1.06
C GLU A 29 -9.96 -11.86 -1.95
N ASN A 30 -10.75 -10.94 -1.38
CA ASN A 30 -11.84 -10.26 -2.07
C ASN A 30 -11.72 -8.74 -2.06
N LEU A 31 -10.84 -8.20 -1.21
CA LEU A 31 -10.74 -6.78 -0.94
C LEU A 31 -9.29 -6.33 -0.90
N VAL A 32 -9.00 -5.24 -1.61
CA VAL A 32 -7.78 -4.45 -1.44
C VAL A 32 -8.18 -3.04 -1.04
N LYS A 33 -7.59 -2.53 0.03
CA LYS A 33 -7.74 -1.16 0.51
C LYS A 33 -6.37 -0.55 0.72
N VAL A 34 -6.22 0.69 0.29
CA VAL A 34 -5.05 1.49 0.61
C VAL A 34 -5.47 2.73 1.39
N SER A 35 -4.57 3.21 2.24
CA SER A 35 -4.72 4.49 2.92
C SER A 35 -3.35 5.14 3.07
N PHE A 36 -3.27 6.43 2.75
CA PHE A 36 -2.05 7.22 2.82
C PHE A 36 -2.19 8.37 3.82
N LEU A 37 -1.06 8.97 4.19
CA LEU A 37 -1.05 10.16 5.03
C LEU A 37 -1.84 11.31 4.38
N LYS A 38 -2.68 11.99 5.17
CA LYS A 38 -3.39 13.20 4.73
C LYS A 38 -2.49 14.42 4.65
N ASN A 39 -1.50 14.50 5.56
CA ASN A 39 -0.54 15.60 5.62
C ASN A 39 0.83 15.11 5.16
N TRP A 40 1.23 15.54 3.97
CA TRP A 40 2.51 15.19 3.35
C TRP A 40 3.67 16.08 3.77
N GLN A 41 3.43 17.14 4.55
CA GLN A 41 4.47 18.08 4.97
C GLN A 41 5.60 17.36 5.70
N ARG A 42 5.27 16.42 6.60
CA ARG A 42 6.26 15.61 7.32
C ARG A 42 7.14 14.78 6.38
N VAL A 43 6.58 14.25 5.30
CA VAL A 43 7.33 13.42 4.32
C VAL A 43 8.30 14.31 3.54
N LYS A 44 7.84 15.51 3.14
CA LYS A 44 8.64 16.52 2.47
C LYS A 44 9.80 17.00 3.36
N ASP A 45 9.51 17.33 4.61
CA ASP A 45 10.52 17.81 5.57
C ASP A 45 11.54 16.71 5.91
N PHE A 46 11.10 15.45 5.96
CA PHE A 46 11.98 14.31 6.22
C PHE A 46 12.94 14.01 5.07
N GLY A 47 12.45 13.99 3.82
CA GLY A 47 13.27 13.69 2.64
C GLY A 47 14.06 14.88 2.10
N GLY A 48 13.65 16.10 2.41
CA GLY A 48 14.29 17.33 1.89
C GLY A 48 14.14 17.55 0.38
N GLU A 49 13.37 16.70 -0.31
CA GLU A 49 13.19 16.71 -1.77
C GLU A 49 11.74 16.93 -2.19
N LYS A 50 11.51 17.08 -3.50
CA LYS A 50 10.15 17.13 -4.05
C LYS A 50 9.51 15.76 -3.95
N ILE A 51 8.30 15.71 -3.40
CA ILE A 51 7.56 14.48 -3.13
C ILE A 51 6.35 14.29 -4.05
N ASP A 52 6.24 15.07 -5.14
CA ASP A 52 5.09 15.03 -6.06
C ASP A 52 4.87 13.59 -6.59
N PHE A 53 5.96 12.87 -6.86
CA PHE A 53 5.91 11.47 -7.28
C PHE A 53 5.28 10.52 -6.25
N LEU A 54 5.40 10.81 -4.95
CA LEU A 54 4.77 10.01 -3.88
C LEU A 54 3.27 10.28 -3.81
N GLN A 55 2.85 11.51 -4.08
CA GLN A 55 1.44 11.89 -4.14
C GLN A 55 0.78 11.25 -5.36
N ASP A 56 1.42 11.34 -6.53
CA ASP A 56 0.97 10.66 -7.76
C ASP A 56 0.90 9.14 -7.58
N PHE A 57 1.87 8.56 -6.87
CA PHE A 57 1.86 7.14 -6.51
C PHE A 57 0.66 6.79 -5.61
N ALA A 58 0.39 7.59 -4.58
CA ALA A 58 -0.72 7.38 -3.66
C ALA A 58 -2.08 7.45 -4.38
N GLU A 59 -2.26 8.44 -5.25
CA GLU A 59 -3.48 8.59 -6.06
C GLU A 59 -3.70 7.39 -6.99
N ARG A 60 -2.66 6.97 -7.72
CA ARG A 60 -2.74 5.80 -8.60
C ARG A 60 -3.07 4.53 -7.81
N MET A 61 -2.43 4.30 -6.66
CA MET A 61 -2.76 3.14 -5.82
C MET A 61 -4.19 3.18 -5.32
N GLN A 62 -4.71 4.35 -4.93
CA GLN A 62 -6.08 4.50 -4.47
C GLN A 62 -7.09 4.17 -5.57
N VAL A 63 -6.84 4.65 -6.79
CA VAL A 63 -7.64 4.33 -7.97
C VAL A 63 -7.63 2.83 -8.25
N GLN A 64 -6.46 2.18 -8.24
CA GLN A 64 -6.36 0.76 -8.51
C GLN A 64 -7.01 -0.09 -7.41
N ALA A 65 -6.85 0.26 -6.14
CA ALA A 65 -7.50 -0.44 -5.03
C ALA A 65 -9.03 -0.39 -5.13
N ASN A 66 -9.58 0.73 -5.62
CA ASN A 66 -11.02 0.88 -5.82
C ASN A 66 -11.59 0.00 -6.95
N HIS A 67 -10.74 -0.46 -7.89
CA HIS A 67 -11.16 -1.41 -8.92
C HIS A 67 -11.29 -2.86 -8.39
N GLY A 68 -10.91 -3.14 -7.15
CA GLY A 68 -10.95 -4.49 -6.57
C GLY A 68 -9.79 -5.38 -7.02
N LEU A 69 -9.75 -6.63 -6.57
CA LEU A 69 -8.64 -7.54 -6.87
C LEU A 69 -8.57 -7.93 -8.34
N LEU A 70 -7.39 -7.66 -8.92
CA LEU A 70 -6.85 -8.21 -10.15
C LEU A 70 -6.29 -9.63 -9.87
N PHE A 71 -7.17 -10.61 -9.74
CA PHE A 71 -6.84 -12.00 -10.06
C PHE A 71 -8.00 -12.58 -10.88
N PRO A 72 -8.01 -12.39 -12.21
CA PRO A 72 -8.93 -13.14 -13.05
C PRO A 72 -8.52 -14.63 -12.98
N GLY A 73 -9.14 -15.40 -12.08
CA GLY A 73 -8.84 -16.83 -11.89
C GLY A 73 -9.16 -17.41 -10.52
N ASP A 74 -9.30 -16.60 -9.46
CA ASP A 74 -9.79 -17.09 -8.16
C ASP A 74 -11.32 -17.10 -8.17
N GLU A 75 -11.90 -17.93 -9.04
CA GLU A 75 -13.25 -18.39 -8.79
C GLU A 75 -13.21 -19.17 -7.47
N THR A 76 -14.22 -18.93 -6.62
CA THR A 76 -14.39 -19.54 -5.31
C THR A 76 -14.41 -21.07 -5.42
N ASN A 77 -13.23 -21.69 -5.48
CA ASN A 77 -13.11 -23.12 -5.31
C ASN A 77 -13.26 -23.38 -3.80
N GLU A 78 -14.49 -23.73 -3.45
CA GLU A 78 -14.88 -24.30 -2.16
C GLU A 78 -14.00 -25.53 -1.85
N THR A 79 -12.82 -25.34 -1.26
CA THR A 79 -12.25 -26.34 -0.35
C THR A 79 -11.17 -25.72 0.55
N PRO A 80 -11.32 -25.76 1.88
CA PRO A 80 -10.29 -25.29 2.78
C PRO A 80 -9.16 -26.32 2.83
N LYS A 81 -8.00 -26.00 2.28
CA LYS A 81 -6.77 -26.72 2.62
C LYS A 81 -6.13 -26.07 3.84
N GLN A 82 -6.60 -26.48 5.01
CA GLN A 82 -5.67 -26.66 6.12
C GLN A 82 -4.65 -27.69 5.67
N ASP A 83 -3.38 -27.34 5.64
CA ASP A 83 -2.32 -28.30 5.90
C ASP A 83 -1.16 -27.64 6.63
N ARG A 84 -0.58 -28.46 7.50
CA ARG A 84 0.30 -28.18 8.63
C ARG A 84 1.64 -27.55 8.28
#